data_AF-A0A260YWC2-F1
#
_entry.id   AF-A0A260YWC2-F1
#
_cell.length_a   1.000
_cell.length_b   1.000
_cell.length_c   1.000
_cell.angle_alpha   90.00
_cell.angle_beta   90.00
_cell.angle_gamma   90.00
#
_symmetry.space_group_name_H-M   'P 1'
#
loop_
_entity.id
_entity.type
_entity.pdbx_description
1 polymer ?
#
loop_
_entity_poly.entity_id
_entity_poly.type
_entity_poly.pdbx_seq_one_letter_code
_entity_poly.pdbx_strand_id
1 'polypeptide(L)'
;MNSSFESLSTLRVGVITVLCNFFPFFIFQFITYYGFKLHSKEWFYPEICGYPPNSSVISYQFGTSYLFLEESFDYYSIYTIVTTFAQLIPAMILPFLAFLLIREIGKGRLARRQLMRSQASKAKPDNTTIVISTMTVVSMLAEMPYGIHNFFFLYYTDFSKDTDMM
;
A
#
# COMPACT_ATOMS: atom_id res chain seq x y z
N MET A 1 -1.88 13.04 33.59
CA MET A 1 -1.50 12.21 32.43
C MET A 1 -2.08 10.82 32.66
N ASN A 2 -2.81 10.25 31.70
CA ASN A 2 -3.55 9.00 31.89
C ASN A 2 -2.59 7.80 31.74
N SER A 3 -2.51 6.91 32.74
CA SER A 3 -1.50 5.84 32.83
C SER A 3 -1.54 4.84 31.65
N SER A 4 -2.69 4.75 30.98
CA SER A 4 -2.87 3.94 29.77
C SER A 4 -1.99 4.41 28.60
N PHE A 5 -1.79 5.72 28.43
CA PHE A 5 -0.95 6.26 27.35
C PHE A 5 0.55 6.07 27.59
N GLU A 6 0.96 6.02 28.86
CA GLU A 6 2.34 5.80 29.23
C GLU A 6 2.76 4.34 28.94
N SER A 7 1.85 3.39 29.20
CA SER A 7 1.99 1.98 28.81
C SER A 7 2.17 1.79 27.29
N LEU A 8 1.35 2.49 26.48
CA LEU A 8 1.42 2.45 25.01
C LEU A 8 2.74 2.98 24.43
N SER A 9 3.48 3.81 25.16
CA SER A 9 4.74 4.40 24.70
C SER A 9 5.96 3.51 24.89
N THR A 10 5.82 2.35 25.55
CA THR A 10 6.96 1.46 25.81
C THR A 10 7.39 0.71 24.54
N LEU A 11 8.71 0.67 24.31
CA LEU A 11 9.33 -0.03 23.16
C LEU A 11 8.81 -1.46 23.01
N ARG A 12 8.56 -2.16 24.12
CA ARG A 12 8.03 -3.53 24.15
C ARG A 12 6.64 -3.64 23.54
N VAL A 13 5.74 -2.70 23.84
CA VAL A 13 4.39 -2.67 23.24
C VAL A 13 4.50 -2.36 21.76
N GLY A 14 5.34 -1.40 21.37
CA GLY A 14 5.59 -1.09 19.95
C GLY A 14 6.08 -2.31 19.15
N VAL A 15 7.07 -3.05 19.67
CA VAL A 15 7.59 -4.26 19.03
C VAL A 15 6.52 -5.35 18.93
N ILE A 16 5.75 -5.59 20.00
CA ILE A 16 4.67 -6.58 19.98
C ILE A 16 3.61 -6.20 18.93
N THR A 17 3.20 -4.93 18.87
CA THR A 17 2.22 -4.45 17.88
C THR A 17 2.74 -4.63 16.45
N VAL A 18 4.01 -4.33 16.19
CA VAL A 18 4.62 -4.52 14.86
C VAL A 18 4.63 -6.00 14.48
N LEU A 19 5.03 -6.89 15.40
CA LEU A 19 5.06 -8.34 15.12
C LEU A 19 3.66 -8.90 14.90
N CYS A 20 2.69 -8.55 15.75
CA CYS A 20 1.31 -8.98 15.62
C CYS A 20 0.66 -8.50 14.31
N ASN A 21 1.10 -7.37 13.76
CA ASN A 21 0.65 -6.92 12.45
C ASN A 21 1.43 -7.62 11.32
N PHE A 22 2.76 -7.72 11.43
CA PHE A 22 3.60 -8.23 10.36
C PHE A 22 3.33 -9.71 10.04
N PHE A 23 3.25 -10.58 11.05
CA PHE A 23 3.08 -12.01 10.84
C PHE A 23 1.82 -12.42 10.05
N PRO A 24 0.60 -11.94 10.37
CA PRO A 24 -0.59 -12.31 9.61
C PRO A 24 -0.54 -11.80 8.17
N PHE A 25 -0.07 -10.58 7.93
CA PHE A 25 0.09 -10.04 6.57
C PHE A 25 1.15 -10.82 5.77
N PHE A 26 2.25 -11.21 6.41
CA PHE A 26 3.29 -12.02 5.77
C PHE A 26 2.77 -13.41 5.38
N ILE A 27 2.05 -14.09 6.29
CA ILE A 27 1.46 -15.41 6.02
C ILE A 27 0.43 -15.30 4.89
N PHE A 28 -0.43 -14.29 4.92
CA PHE A 28 -1.41 -14.03 3.87
C PHE A 28 -0.73 -13.82 2.52
N GLN A 29 0.30 -12.97 2.46
CA GLN A 29 1.06 -12.73 1.24
C GLN A 29 1.75 -14.00 0.72
N PHE A 30 2.34 -14.78 1.62
CA PHE A 30 2.98 -16.04 1.27
C PHE A 30 1.99 -17.00 0.63
N ILE A 31 0.83 -17.24 1.24
CA ILE A 31 -0.22 -18.11 0.69
C ILE A 31 -0.61 -17.68 -0.72
N THR A 32 -0.79 -16.38 -0.95
CA THR A 32 -1.19 -15.84 -2.26
C THR A 32 -0.12 -16.11 -3.32
N TYR A 33 1.16 -15.92 -2.97
CA TYR A 33 2.28 -16.16 -3.88
C TYR A 33 2.38 -17.62 -4.33
N TYR A 34 2.17 -18.58 -3.42
CA TYR A 34 2.10 -20.00 -3.79
C TYR A 34 0.87 -20.36 -4.62
N GLY A 35 -0.19 -19.57 -4.52
CA GLY A 35 -1.42 -19.71 -5.31
C GLY A 35 -1.29 -19.25 -6.77
N PHE A 36 -0.28 -18.44 -7.09
CA PHE A 36 0.00 -18.03 -8.47
C PHE A 36 0.63 -19.19 -9.25
N LYS A 37 -0.03 -19.62 -10.32
CA LYS A 37 0.48 -20.64 -11.24
C LYS A 37 0.41 -20.15 -12.68
N LEU A 38 1.34 -20.64 -13.49
CA LEU A 38 1.30 -20.41 -14.93
C LEU A 38 0.20 -21.29 -15.52
N HIS A 39 -0.83 -20.67 -16.08
CA HIS A 39 -1.89 -21.36 -16.78
C HIS A 39 -1.71 -21.20 -18.29
N SER A 40 -1.80 -22.31 -19.02
CA SER A 40 -1.84 -22.32 -20.47
C SER A 40 -3.29 -22.38 -20.94
N LYS A 41 -3.69 -21.46 -21.82
CA LYS A 41 -4.99 -21.49 -22.50
C LYS A 41 -4.77 -21.36 -24.01
N GLU A 42 -5.57 -22.09 -24.79
CA GLU A 42 -5.63 -21.88 -26.23
C GLU A 42 -6.27 -20.52 -26.51
N TRP A 43 -5.52 -19.65 -27.18
CA TRP A 43 -5.98 -18.33 -27.61
C TRP A 43 -6.13 -18.32 -29.13
N PHE A 44 -7.30 -17.91 -29.60
CA PHE A 44 -7.65 -17.84 -31.00
C PHE A 44 -7.42 -16.43 -31.53
N TYR A 45 -6.92 -16.33 -32.76
CA TYR A 45 -6.72 -15.03 -33.41
C TYR A 45 -8.07 -14.36 -33.69
N PRO A 46 -8.20 -13.04 -33.43
CA PRO A 46 -9.32 -12.26 -33.92
C PRO A 46 -9.40 -12.31 -35.44
N GLU A 47 -10.61 -12.28 -36.01
CA GLU A 47 -10.83 -12.32 -37.46
C GLU A 47 -10.08 -11.21 -38.22
N ILE A 48 -9.85 -10.07 -37.54
CA ILE A 48 -9.12 -8.90 -38.07
C ILE A 48 -7.66 -9.19 -38.41
N CYS A 49 -7.07 -10.24 -37.82
CA CYS A 49 -5.63 -10.52 -37.95
C CYS A 49 -5.27 -11.27 -39.24
N GLY A 50 -6.24 -11.65 -40.08
CA GLY A 50 -5.98 -12.27 -41.39
C GLY A 50 -5.40 -13.70 -41.34
N TYR A 51 -5.47 -14.34 -40.18
CA TYR A 51 -5.08 -15.74 -40.00
C TYR A 51 -6.22 -16.68 -40.43
N PRO A 52 -5.92 -17.93 -40.85
CA PRO A 52 -6.95 -18.90 -41.16
C PRO A 52 -7.85 -19.19 -39.94
N PRO A 53 -9.16 -19.40 -40.15
CA PRO A 53 -10.09 -19.72 -39.07
C PRO A 53 -9.62 -20.98 -38.33
N ASN A 54 -9.77 -20.98 -37.00
CA ASN A 54 -9.30 -22.02 -36.07
C ASN A 54 -7.78 -22.12 -35.89
N SER A 55 -7.01 -21.09 -36.26
CA SER A 55 -5.62 -21.00 -35.82
C SER A 55 -5.56 -20.58 -34.35
N SER A 56 -4.94 -21.42 -33.52
CA SER A 56 -4.74 -21.15 -32.10
C SER A 56 -3.26 -21.14 -31.74
N VAL A 57 -2.93 -20.41 -30.68
CA VAL A 57 -1.61 -20.42 -30.04
C VAL A 57 -1.78 -20.63 -28.54
N ILE A 58 -0.82 -21.32 -27.94
CA ILE A 58 -0.80 -21.48 -26.49
C ILE A 58 -0.39 -20.15 -25.87
N SER A 59 -1.35 -19.50 -25.22
CA SER A 59 -1.08 -18.32 -24.40
C SER A 59 -0.77 -18.76 -22.98
N TYR A 60 0.34 -18.28 -22.43
CA TYR A 60 0.68 -18.45 -21.03
C TYR A 60 0.23 -17.21 -20.27
N GLN A 61 -0.71 -17.38 -19.36
CA GLN A 61 -1.19 -16.31 -18.50
C GLN A 61 -0.89 -16.68 -17.05
N PHE A 62 -0.42 -15.69 -16.29
CA PHE A 62 -0.33 -15.81 -14.85
C PHE A 62 -1.74 -15.71 -14.28
N GLY A 63 -2.22 -16.80 -13.68
CA GLY A 63 -3.54 -16.88 -13.07
C GLY A 63 -3.46 -17.45 -11.67
N THR A 64 -4.45 -17.15 -10.85
CA THR A 64 -4.64 -17.87 -9.60
C THR A 64 -5.05 -19.32 -9.91
N SER A 65 -4.51 -20.28 -9.15
CA SER A 65 -4.87 -21.69 -9.31
C SER A 65 -6.38 -21.87 -9.10
N TYR A 66 -7.00 -22.85 -9.79
CA TYR A 66 -8.44 -23.17 -9.67
C TYR A 66 -8.94 -23.38 -8.23
N LEU A 67 -8.07 -23.82 -7.32
CA LEU A 67 -8.32 -23.93 -5.88
C LEU A 67 -8.63 -22.59 -5.18
N PHE A 68 -8.30 -21.46 -5.80
CA PHE A 68 -8.54 -20.10 -5.31
C PHE A 68 -9.58 -19.32 -6.14
N LEU A 69 -10.15 -19.95 -7.18
CA LEU A 69 -11.17 -19.39 -8.09
C LEU A 69 -12.51 -20.15 -7.95
N GLU A 70 -12.71 -20.86 -6.84
CA GLU A 70 -13.94 -21.60 -6.61
C GLU A 70 -15.13 -20.64 -6.47
N GLU A 71 -16.22 -20.96 -7.14
CA GLU A 71 -17.40 -20.11 -7.44
C GLU A 71 -18.07 -19.46 -6.21
N SER A 72 -17.71 -19.90 -5.00
CA SER A 72 -18.27 -19.42 -3.74
C SER A 72 -17.42 -18.34 -3.05
N PHE A 73 -16.13 -18.19 -3.39
CA PHE A 73 -15.25 -17.21 -2.74
C PHE A 73 -14.16 -16.72 -3.72
N ASP A 74 -14.34 -15.53 -4.30
CA ASP A 74 -13.33 -14.89 -5.15
C ASP A 74 -12.17 -14.35 -4.30
N TYR A 75 -11.25 -15.27 -3.95
CA TYR A 75 -10.07 -14.97 -3.14
C TYR A 75 -9.19 -13.90 -3.79
N TYR A 76 -9.13 -13.87 -5.13
CA TYR A 76 -8.36 -12.87 -5.87
C TYR A 76 -8.91 -11.46 -5.67
N SER A 77 -10.23 -11.30 -5.77
CA SER A 77 -10.88 -10.02 -5.53
C SER A 77 -10.69 -9.56 -4.08
N ILE A 78 -10.87 -10.44 -3.09
CA ILE A 78 -10.65 -10.12 -1.67
C ILE A 78 -9.18 -9.73 -1.42
N TYR A 79 -8.24 -10.52 -1.92
CA TYR A 79 -6.80 -10.23 -1.81
C TYR A 79 -6.47 -8.85 -2.36
N THR A 80 -6.98 -8.54 -3.55
CA THR A 80 -6.65 -7.29 -4.23
C THR A 80 -7.31 -6.09 -3.54
N ILE A 81 -8.54 -6.24 -3.03
CA ILE A 81 -9.20 -5.23 -2.19
C ILE A 81 -8.39 -4.98 -0.92
N VAL A 82 -8.03 -6.04 -0.18
CA VAL A 82 -7.29 -5.94 1.08
C VAL A 82 -5.92 -5.28 0.87
N THR A 83 -5.19 -5.70 -0.16
CA THR A 83 -3.88 -5.13 -0.49
C THR A 83 -3.97 -3.69 -0.96
N THR A 84 -5.00 -3.33 -1.73
CA THR A 84 -5.23 -1.95 -2.18
C THR A 84 -5.51 -1.03 -0.98
N PHE A 85 -6.41 -1.44 -0.07
CA PHE A 85 -6.68 -0.65 1.14
C PHE A 85 -5.47 -0.59 2.08
N ALA A 86 -4.76 -1.70 2.25
CA ALA A 86 -3.55 -1.75 3.08
C ALA A 86 -2.43 -0.85 2.56
N GLN A 87 -2.36 -0.58 1.25
CA GLN A 87 -1.41 0.37 0.67
C GLN A 87 -1.94 1.81 0.69
N LEU A 88 -3.24 2.02 0.44
CA LEU A 88 -3.84 3.36 0.35
C LEU A 88 -3.92 4.06 1.71
N ILE A 89 -4.29 3.33 2.76
CA ILE A 89 -4.44 3.88 4.13
C ILE A 89 -3.13 4.52 4.62
N PRO A 90 -1.98 3.81 4.66
CA PRO A 90 -0.72 4.42 5.08
C PRO A 90 -0.27 5.53 4.11
N ALA A 91 -0.46 5.38 2.80
CA ALA A 91 -0.11 6.40 1.83
C ALA A 91 -0.83 7.74 2.08
N MET A 92 -2.05 7.71 2.65
CA MET A 92 -2.82 8.92 2.99
C MET A 92 -2.58 9.40 4.42
N ILE A 93 -2.52 8.47 5.39
CA ILE A 93 -2.41 8.81 6.82
C ILE A 93 -0.99 9.26 7.19
N LEU A 94 0.04 8.63 6.64
CA LEU A 94 1.43 8.95 6.95
C LEU A 94 1.83 10.39 6.57
N PRO A 95 1.54 10.92 5.36
CA PRO A 95 1.87 12.31 5.04
C PRO A 95 1.05 13.29 5.86
N PHE A 96 -0.21 12.96 6.20
CA PHE A 96 -1.04 13.79 7.08
C PHE A 96 -0.47 13.89 8.50
N LEU A 97 -0.09 12.74 9.10
CA LEU A 97 0.57 12.70 10.40
C LEU A 97 1.93 13.40 10.38
N ALA A 98 2.72 13.20 9.32
CA ALA A 98 4.00 13.87 9.15
C ALA A 98 3.84 15.40 9.08
N PHE A 99 2.84 15.89 8.34
CA PHE A 99 2.53 17.32 8.28
C PHE A 99 2.13 17.88 9.66
N LEU A 100 1.26 17.18 10.40
CA LEU A 100 0.88 17.57 11.76
C LEU A 100 2.08 17.60 12.70
N LEU A 101 2.94 16.57 12.67
CA LEU A 101 4.17 16.49 13.45
C LEU A 101 5.11 17.66 13.15
N ILE A 102 5.33 17.99 11.87
CA ILE A 102 6.17 19.14 11.48
C ILE A 102 5.58 20.44 12.04
N ARG A 103 4.26 20.62 11.95
CA ARG A 103 3.58 21.81 12.47
C ARG A 103 3.72 21.93 13.99
N GLU A 104 3.58 20.82 14.70
CA GLU A 104 3.63 20.76 16.16
C GLU A 104 5.05 20.94 16.70
N ILE A 105 6.05 20.30 16.05
CA ILE A 105 7.47 20.55 16.30
C ILE A 105 7.79 22.04 16.06
N GLY A 106 7.26 22.63 14.99
CA GLY A 106 7.41 24.06 14.69
C GLY A 106 6.87 24.96 15.82
N LYS A 107 5.64 24.68 16.30
CA LYS A 107 5.03 25.39 17.43
C LYS A 107 5.83 25.22 18.72
N GLY A 108 6.27 24.00 19.03
CA GLY A 108 7.09 23.70 20.20
C GLY A 108 8.45 24.44 20.15
N ARG A 109 9.09 24.51 18.99
CA ARG A 109 10.30 25.31 18.78
C ARG A 109 10.04 26.80 19.00
N LEU A 110 8.89 27.32 18.55
CA LEU A 110 8.55 28.73 18.70
C LEU A 110 8.26 29.10 20.16
N ALA A 111 7.49 28.26 20.87
CA ALA A 111 7.23 28.41 22.30
C ALA A 111 8.53 28.32 23.13
N ARG A 112 9.42 27.37 22.80
CA ARG A 112 10.72 27.21 23.46
C ARG A 112 11.67 28.38 23.18
N ARG A 113 11.62 28.98 21.99
CA ARG A 113 12.36 30.20 21.63
C ARG A 113 11.85 31.42 22.40
N GLN A 114 10.54 31.52 22.64
CA GLN A 114 9.96 32.59 23.45
C GLN A 114 10.37 32.50 24.92
N LEU A 115 10.49 31.27 25.47
CA LEU A 115 10.94 31.03 26.84
C LEU A 115 12.47 31.17 27.02
N MET A 116 13.27 30.86 26.01
CA MET A 116 14.75 30.90 26.06
C MET A 116 15.34 32.00 25.18
N ARG A 117 14.86 33.23 25.36
CA ARG A 117 15.22 34.44 24.58
C ARG A 117 16.74 34.70 24.47
N SER A 118 17.55 34.22 25.43
CA SER A 118 19.02 34.37 25.45
C SER A 118 19.80 33.24 24.73
N GLN A 119 19.22 32.05 24.55
CA GLN A 119 19.84 30.91 23.85
C GLN A 119 19.28 30.68 22.43
N ALA A 120 18.08 31.22 22.16
CA ALA A 120 17.36 31.04 20.89
C ALA A 120 18.08 31.62 19.66
N SER A 121 18.89 32.68 19.81
CA SER A 121 19.64 33.29 18.71
C SER A 121 20.85 32.45 18.26
N LYS A 122 21.31 31.49 19.08
CA LYS A 122 22.43 30.58 18.77
C LYS A 122 22.02 29.19 18.28
N ALA A 123 20.74 28.83 18.38
CA ALA A 123 20.27 27.52 17.94
C ALA A 123 20.15 27.46 16.42
N LYS A 124 21.21 26.94 15.76
CA LYS A 124 21.26 26.69 14.32
C LYS A 124 20.01 25.93 13.88
N PRO A 125 19.31 26.34 12.81
CA PRO A 125 18.20 25.56 12.29
C PRO A 125 18.73 24.18 11.91
N ASP A 126 18.11 23.13 12.47
CA ASP A 126 18.44 21.75 12.19
C ASP A 126 17.96 21.38 10.78
N ASN A 127 18.73 21.84 9.79
CA ASN A 127 18.43 21.71 8.37
C ASN A 127 18.31 20.23 7.96
N THR A 128 19.06 19.35 8.63
CA THR A 128 19.00 17.90 8.43
C THR A 128 17.62 17.34 8.78
N THR A 129 17.01 17.78 9.89
CA THR A 129 15.65 17.36 10.26
C THR A 129 14.60 17.86 9.27
N ILE A 130 14.78 19.06 8.73
CA ILE A 130 13.89 19.59 7.70
C ILE A 130 14.02 18.74 6.44
N VAL A 131 15.25 18.50 5.96
CA VAL A 131 15.51 17.67 4.77
C VAL A 131 14.93 16.27 4.93
N ILE A 132 15.23 15.57 6.03
CA ILE A 132 14.72 14.21 6.29
C ILE A 132 13.19 14.20 6.32
N SER A 133 12.56 15.19 6.99
CA SER A 133 11.10 15.22 7.07
C SER A 133 10.45 15.54 5.71
N THR A 134 10.99 16.47 4.92
CA THR A 134 10.50 16.73 3.56
C THR A 134 10.71 15.55 2.61
N MET A 135 11.88 14.89 2.67
CA MET A 135 12.16 13.71 1.85
C MET A 135 11.14 12.60 2.15
N THR A 136 10.89 12.31 3.43
CA THR A 136 9.92 11.30 3.86
C THR A 136 8.51 11.62 3.35
N VAL A 137 8.06 12.88 3.45
CA VAL A 137 6.75 13.29 2.94
C VAL A 137 6.67 13.15 1.41
N VAL A 138 7.71 13.56 0.68
CA VAL A 138 7.75 13.44 -0.77
C VAL A 138 7.77 11.97 -1.21
N SER A 139 8.52 11.10 -0.54
CA SER A 139 8.53 9.66 -0.82
C SER A 139 7.16 9.02 -0.59
N MET A 140 6.47 9.38 0.50
CA MET A 140 5.10 8.91 0.77
C MET A 140 4.11 9.36 -0.31
N LEU A 141 4.21 10.61 -0.77
CA LEU A 141 3.39 11.12 -1.86
C LEU A 141 3.75 10.46 -3.22
N ALA A 142 5.00 10.05 -3.42
CA ALA A 142 5.44 9.36 -4.64
C ALA A 142 4.94 7.91 -4.73
N GLU A 143 4.60 7.28 -3.60
CA GLU A 143 3.98 5.95 -3.57
C GLU A 143 2.47 5.99 -3.83
N MET A 144 1.82 7.14 -3.63
CA MET A 144 0.38 7.33 -3.82
C MET A 144 -0.14 7.01 -5.24
N PRO A 145 0.54 7.37 -6.34
CA PRO A 145 0.11 7.02 -7.70
C PRO A 145 0.05 5.51 -7.93
N TYR A 146 0.91 4.73 -7.28
CA TYR A 146 0.93 3.27 -7.40
C TYR A 146 -0.33 2.66 -6.78
N GLY A 147 -0.74 3.14 -5.60
CA GLY A 147 -2.00 2.73 -4.96
C GLY A 147 -3.23 3.09 -5.79
N ILE A 148 -3.24 4.29 -6.40
CA ILE A 148 -4.33 4.73 -7.30
C ILE A 148 -4.39 3.87 -8.56
N HIS A 149 -3.24 3.55 -9.16
CA HIS A 149 -3.17 2.69 -10.33
C HIS A 149 -3.76 1.30 -10.04
N ASN A 150 -3.40 0.68 -8.92
CA ASN A 150 -3.96 -0.62 -8.52
C ASN A 150 -5.48 -0.56 -8.30
N PHE A 151 -5.99 0.54 -7.73
CA PHE A 151 -7.43 0.73 -7.56
C PHE A 151 -8.17 0.84 -8.90
N PHE A 152 -7.65 1.61 -9.86
CA PHE A 152 -8.23 1.69 -11.20
C PHE A 152 -8.11 0.36 -11.94
N PHE A 153 -6.97 -0.32 -11.85
CA PHE A 153 -6.77 -1.64 -12.46
C PHE A 153 -7.83 -2.63 -11.99
N LEU A 154 -8.12 -2.64 -10.68
CA LEU A 154 -9.19 -3.44 -10.12
C LEU A 154 -10.56 -3.13 -10.71
N TYR A 155 -10.93 -1.85 -10.73
CA TYR A 155 -12.21 -1.41 -11.28
C TYR A 155 -12.39 -1.85 -12.75
N TYR A 156 -11.32 -1.78 -13.55
CA TYR A 156 -11.35 -2.24 -14.94
C TYR A 156 -11.43 -3.77 -15.06
N THR A 157 -10.72 -4.52 -14.23
CA THR A 157 -10.75 -5.99 -14.28
C THR A 157 -12.10 -6.57 -13.84
N ASP A 158 -12.77 -5.92 -12.90
CA ASP A 158 -14.11 -6.33 -12.45
C ASP A 158 -15.14 -6.04 -13.55
N PHE A 159 -15.06 -4.87 -14.19
CA PHE A 159 -15.89 -4.53 -15.35
C PHE A 159 -15.68 -5.49 -16.55
N SER A 160 -14.43 -5.92 -16.78
CA SER A 160 -14.11 -6.87 -17.86
C SER A 160 -14.72 -8.25 -17.62
N LYS A 161 -14.76 -8.72 -16.36
CA LYS A 161 -15.41 -9.99 -16.00
C LYS A 161 -16.91 -9.96 -16.30
N ASP A 162 -17.58 -8.82 -16.10
CA ASP A 162 -19.02 -8.68 -16.39
C ASP A 162 -19.32 -8.68 -17.91
N THR A 163 -18.42 -8.16 -18.75
CA THR A 163 -18.61 -8.18 -20.21
C THR A 163 -18.38 -9.54 -20.86
N ASP A 164 -17.60 -10.43 -20.26
CA ASP A 164 -17.37 -11.79 -20.77
C ASP A 164 -18.50 -12.78 -20.41
N MET A 165 -19.49 -12.33 -19.61
CA MET A 165 -20.68 -13.11 -19.21
C MET A 165 -21.97 -12.72 -19.97
N MET A 166 -21.90 -11.85 -20.99
CA MET A 166 -23.02 -11.53 -21.90
C MET A 166 -22.82 -12.08 -23.31
#